data_AF-A0A6B2XS77-F1
#
_entry.id   AF-A0A6B2XS77-F1
#
_cell.length_a   1.000
_cell.length_b   1.000
_cell.length_c   1.000
_cell.angle_alpha   90.00
_cell.angle_beta   90.00
_cell.angle_gamma   90.00
#
_symmetry.space_group_name_H-M   'P 1'
#
loop_
_entity.id
_entity.type
_entity.pdbx_description
1 polymer ?
#
loop_
_entity_poly.entity_id
_entity_poly.type
_entity_poly.pdbx_seq_one_letter_code
_entity_poly.pdbx_strand_id
1 'polypeptide(L)'
;MTTTAEPARSGNWAGNLTYSSVEVVHPRTPEALADVVRRSPRVKALGSRHSFGDVADTTGTHVVLDRYDDGRPPVVVDPATGVASVAAGLRYGDVTRHV
;
A
#
# COMPACT_ATOMS: atom_id res chain seq x y z
N MET A 1 -14.23 -3.70 27.18
CA MET A 1 -13.94 -4.37 25.90
C MET A 1 -12.47 -4.16 25.58
N THR A 2 -11.64 -5.15 25.86
CA THR A 2 -10.19 -5.07 25.63
C THR A 2 -9.94 -5.50 24.20
N THR A 3 -9.65 -4.55 23.32
CA THR A 3 -9.21 -4.85 21.95
C THR A 3 -7.80 -5.43 22.03
N THR A 4 -7.69 -6.74 21.88
CA THR A 4 -6.40 -7.39 21.59
C THR A 4 -5.92 -6.84 20.25
N ALA A 5 -4.78 -6.16 20.24
CA ALA A 5 -4.13 -5.76 19.00
C ALA A 5 -3.81 -7.04 18.19
N GLU A 6 -4.43 -7.19 17.01
CA GLU A 6 -4.02 -8.22 16.05
C GLU A 6 -2.51 -8.05 15.81
N PRO A 7 -1.70 -9.12 15.91
CA PRO A 7 -0.31 -9.06 15.49
C PRO A 7 -0.27 -8.57 14.04
N ALA A 8 0.64 -7.66 13.72
CA ALA A 8 0.83 -7.16 12.37
C ALA A 8 0.99 -8.36 11.43
N ARG A 9 0.03 -8.55 10.51
CA ARG A 9 -0.01 -9.74 9.65
C ARG A 9 1.29 -9.82 8.86
N SER A 10 2.10 -10.82 9.19
CA SER A 10 3.38 -11.12 8.52
C SER A 10 3.20 -11.83 7.19
N GLY A 11 1.96 -12.08 6.76
CA GLY A 11 1.66 -12.87 5.57
C GLY A 11 0.53 -12.31 4.73
N ASN A 12 0.23 -13.01 3.64
CA ASN A 12 -0.88 -12.66 2.77
C ASN A 12 -2.23 -12.87 3.46
N TRP A 13 -3.30 -12.29 2.90
CA TRP A 13 -4.64 -12.37 3.47
C TRP A 13 -5.15 -13.81 3.63
N ALA A 14 -4.81 -14.69 2.67
CA ALA A 14 -5.23 -16.08 2.68
C ALA A 14 -4.46 -16.96 3.69
N GLY A 15 -3.37 -16.45 4.29
CA GLY A 15 -2.56 -17.17 5.27
C GLY A 15 -1.65 -18.27 4.70
N ASN A 16 -1.60 -18.44 3.38
CA ASN A 16 -0.76 -19.47 2.73
C ASN A 16 0.68 -19.00 2.47
N LEU A 17 0.98 -17.71 2.66
CA LEU A 17 2.31 -17.15 2.45
C LEU A 17 2.69 -16.23 3.62
N THR A 18 3.85 -16.46 4.22
CA THR A 18 4.51 -15.51 5.14
C THR A 18 5.54 -14.72 4.34
N TYR A 19 5.54 -13.40 4.49
CA TYR A 19 6.48 -12.51 3.83
C TYR A 19 7.85 -12.52 4.51
N SER A 20 8.89 -12.36 3.69
CA SER A 20 10.30 -12.41 4.07
C SER A 20 10.89 -11.01 4.36
N SER A 21 10.07 -9.97 4.34
CA SER A 21 10.52 -8.57 4.42
C SER A 21 11.20 -8.28 5.74
N VAL A 22 12.31 -7.53 5.70
CA VAL A 22 13.01 -7.12 6.92
C VAL A 22 12.33 -5.94 7.63
N GLU A 23 11.55 -5.15 6.90
CA GLU A 23 10.78 -4.04 7.45
C GLU A 23 9.54 -3.74 6.61
N VAL A 24 8.54 -3.13 7.26
CA VAL A 24 7.35 -2.56 6.62
C VAL A 24 7.28 -1.08 7.00
N VAL A 25 7.23 -0.21 6.00
CA VAL A 25 7.17 1.25 6.19
C VAL A 25 5.89 1.84 5.63
N HIS A 26 5.45 2.93 6.25
CA HIS A 26 4.21 3.64 5.94
C HIS A 26 4.50 5.11 5.66
N PRO A 27 5.11 5.44 4.50
CA PRO A 27 5.50 6.81 4.17
C PRO A 27 4.27 7.72 4.07
N ARG A 28 4.41 8.96 4.53
CA ARG A 28 3.33 9.95 4.53
C ARG A 28 3.39 10.93 3.37
N THR A 29 4.55 11.15 2.78
CA THR A 29 4.75 12.16 1.74
C THR A 29 5.54 11.58 0.56
N PRO A 30 5.50 12.23 -0.62
CA PRO A 30 6.32 11.86 -1.77
C PRO A 30 7.82 11.78 -1.43
N GLU A 31 8.33 12.73 -0.66
CA GLU A 31 9.75 12.79 -0.26
C GLU A 31 10.12 11.61 0.63
N ALA A 32 9.29 11.31 1.64
CA ALA A 32 9.50 10.17 2.53
C ALA A 32 9.46 8.83 1.76
N LEU A 33 8.56 8.70 0.78
CA LEU A 33 8.52 7.54 -0.11
C LEU A 33 9.78 7.45 -0.98
N ALA A 34 10.20 8.57 -1.57
CA ALA A 34 11.40 8.63 -2.41
C ALA A 34 12.67 8.31 -1.59
N ASP A 35 12.75 8.74 -0.34
CA ASP A 35 13.86 8.42 0.57
C ASP A 35 13.92 6.92 0.87
N VAL A 36 12.78 6.26 1.09
CA VAL A 36 12.71 4.79 1.22
C VAL A 36 13.23 4.13 -0.04
N VAL A 37 12.75 4.54 -1.21
CA VAL A 37 13.16 3.96 -2.50
C VAL A 37 14.66 4.15 -2.75
N ARG A 38 15.23 5.32 -2.40
CA ARG A 38 16.65 5.60 -2.60
C ARG A 38 17.57 4.82 -1.66
N ARG A 39 17.16 4.57 -0.42
CA ARG A 39 18.00 3.90 0.59
C ARG A 39 17.88 2.38 0.60
N SER A 40 16.76 1.85 0.10
CA SER A 40 16.46 0.42 0.19
C SER A 40 16.96 -0.34 -1.04
N PRO A 41 17.75 -1.43 -0.88
CA PRO A 41 18.29 -2.20 -2.01
C PRO A 41 17.22 -2.98 -2.77
N ARG A 42 16.10 -3.29 -2.11
CA ARG A 42 14.92 -3.97 -2.68
C ARG A 42 13.67 -3.39 -2.04
N VAL A 43 12.70 -3.02 -2.87
CA VAL A 43 11.43 -2.45 -2.42
C VAL A 43 10.28 -3.16 -3.13
N LYS A 44 9.23 -3.48 -2.38
CA LYS A 44 7.95 -3.93 -2.92
C LYS A 44 6.81 -3.15 -2.29
N ALA A 45 5.87 -2.73 -3.11
CA ALA A 45 4.60 -2.21 -2.61
C ALA A 45 3.77 -3.36 -2.01
N LEU A 46 3.16 -3.11 -0.85
CA LEU A 46 2.30 -4.06 -0.16
C LEU A 46 0.90 -3.46 -0.02
N GLY A 47 0.00 -3.89 -0.90
CA GLY A 47 -1.39 -3.45 -0.92
C GLY A 47 -2.29 -4.26 0.02
N SER A 48 -3.43 -4.71 -0.51
CA SER A 48 -4.47 -5.44 0.23
C SER A 48 -4.08 -6.89 0.59
N ARG A 49 -2.92 -7.38 0.13
CA ARG A 49 -2.38 -8.72 0.42
C ARG A 49 -3.23 -9.89 -0.13
N HIS A 50 -4.04 -9.66 -1.17
CA HIS A 50 -4.89 -10.69 -1.79
C HIS A 50 -4.22 -11.53 -2.89
N SER A 51 -2.92 -11.37 -3.12
CA SER A 51 -2.20 -12.33 -3.98
C SER A 51 -1.95 -13.63 -3.24
N PHE A 52 -2.12 -14.75 -3.93
CA PHE A 52 -1.83 -16.10 -3.42
C PHE A 52 -0.37 -16.52 -3.65
N GLY A 53 0.34 -15.85 -4.57
CA GLY A 53 1.76 -16.08 -4.86
C GLY A 53 2.69 -15.06 -4.21
N ASP A 54 3.98 -15.20 -4.47
CA ASP A 54 5.08 -14.41 -3.91
C ASP A 54 5.32 -13.06 -4.62
N VAL A 55 4.44 -12.65 -5.54
CA VAL A 55 4.60 -11.40 -6.33
C VAL A 55 4.84 -10.15 -5.47
N ALA A 56 4.24 -10.14 -4.28
CA ALA A 56 4.37 -9.07 -3.30
C ALA A 56 5.51 -9.34 -2.30
N ASP A 57 6.07 -10.55 -2.20
CA ASP A 57 7.14 -10.86 -1.26
C ASP A 57 8.46 -10.17 -1.62
N THR A 58 9.28 -9.92 -0.61
CA THR A 58 10.62 -9.35 -0.73
C THR A 58 11.42 -9.67 0.52
N THR A 59 12.73 -9.81 0.38
CA THR A 59 13.66 -9.79 1.53
C THR A 59 14.08 -8.38 1.93
N GLY A 60 13.62 -7.35 1.19
CA GLY A 60 13.89 -5.94 1.47
C GLY A 60 12.76 -5.25 2.23
N THR A 61 12.49 -4.01 1.82
CA THR A 61 11.49 -3.14 2.44
C THR A 61 10.12 -3.30 1.77
N HIS A 62 9.08 -3.52 2.57
CA HIS A 62 7.70 -3.34 2.13
C HIS A 62 7.24 -1.90 2.33
N VAL A 63 6.57 -1.35 1.33
CA VAL A 63 5.94 -0.03 1.38
C VAL A 63 4.42 -0.19 1.38
N VAL A 64 3.76 0.29 2.44
CA VAL A 64 2.30 0.36 2.54
C VAL A 64 1.89 1.83 2.42
N LEU A 65 1.01 2.15 1.48
CA LEU A 65 0.60 3.53 1.18
C LEU A 65 -0.71 3.95 1.88
N ASP A 66 -1.07 3.29 2.98
CA ASP A 66 -2.29 3.55 3.76
C ASP A 66 -2.30 4.93 4.47
N ARG A 67 -1.14 5.57 4.57
CA ARG A 67 -0.94 6.90 5.19
C ARG A 67 -0.37 7.93 4.21
N TYR A 68 -0.24 7.56 2.95
CA TYR A 68 0.40 8.39 1.94
C TYR A 68 -0.51 9.54 1.51
N ASP A 69 0.03 10.75 1.54
CA ASP A 69 -0.62 11.99 1.13
C ASP A 69 0.36 12.78 0.24
N ASP A 70 -0.05 13.04 -1.00
CA ASP A 70 0.70 13.85 -1.97
C ASP A 70 0.05 15.20 -2.26
N GLY A 71 -0.89 15.62 -1.41
CA GLY A 71 -1.59 16.90 -1.49
C GLY A 71 -2.70 16.96 -2.54
N ARG A 72 -2.96 15.86 -3.27
CA ARG A 72 -4.04 15.78 -4.26
C ARG A 72 -5.31 15.18 -3.63
N PRO A 73 -6.51 15.48 -4.19
CA PRO A 73 -7.72 14.77 -3.80
C PRO A 73 -7.59 13.25 -4.00
N PRO A 74 -8.28 12.43 -3.19
CA PRO A 74 -8.18 10.96 -3.26
C PRO A 74 -8.61 10.41 -4.63
N VAL A 75 -9.56 11.06 -5.29
CA VAL A 75 -10.00 10.75 -6.65
C VAL A 75 -10.24 12.05 -7.41
N VAL A 76 -9.72 12.15 -8.63
CA VAL A 76 -9.98 13.24 -9.58
C VAL A 76 -10.46 12.60 -10.87
N VAL A 77 -11.67 12.96 -11.32
CA VAL A 77 -12.24 12.48 -12.58
C VAL A 77 -12.25 13.61 -13.59
N ASP A 78 -11.68 13.36 -14.77
CA ASP A 78 -11.83 14.23 -15.92
C ASP A 78 -13.11 13.86 -16.69
N PRO A 79 -14.16 14.70 -16.67
CA PRO A 79 -15.42 14.39 -17.34
C PRO A 79 -15.32 14.42 -18.87
N ALA A 80 -14.30 15.07 -19.44
CA ALA A 80 -14.13 15.14 -20.88
C ALA A 80 -13.52 13.85 -21.46
N THR A 81 -12.67 13.17 -20.69
CA THR A 81 -11.96 11.95 -21.12
C THR A 81 -12.45 10.68 -20.45
N GLY A 82 -13.18 10.79 -19.32
CA GLY A 82 -13.59 9.66 -18.50
C GLY A 82 -12.44 9.04 -17.70
N VAL A 83 -11.27 9.70 -17.63
CA VAL A 83 -10.10 9.20 -16.90
C VAL A 83 -10.19 9.60 -15.43
N ALA A 84 -10.00 8.62 -14.54
CA ALA A 84 -9.89 8.84 -13.10
C ALA A 84 -8.44 8.68 -12.63
N SER A 85 -7.90 9.72 -11.99
CA SER A 85 -6.68 9.64 -11.20
C SER A 85 -7.04 9.31 -9.76
N VAL A 86 -6.46 8.23 -9.21
CA VAL A 86 -6.76 7.74 -7.86
C VAL A 86 -5.50 7.72 -7.00
N ALA A 87 -5.64 8.04 -5.71
CA ALA A 87 -4.55 7.91 -4.76
C ALA A 87 -4.14 6.43 -4.62
N ALA A 88 -2.83 6.16 -4.66
CA ALA A 88 -2.27 4.81 -4.77
C ALA A 88 -2.57 3.90 -3.55
N GLY A 89 -2.90 4.48 -2.41
CA GLY A 89 -3.28 3.75 -1.19
C GLY A 89 -4.74 3.29 -1.14
N LEU A 90 -5.59 3.74 -2.06
CA LEU A 90 -7.02 3.45 -2.01
C LEU A 90 -7.31 1.99 -2.37
N ARG A 91 -8.32 1.42 -1.69
CA ARG A 91 -8.96 0.21 -2.16
C ARG A 91 -9.98 0.58 -3.22
N TYR A 92 -10.24 -0.35 -4.14
CA TYR A 92 -11.22 -0.11 -5.20
C TYR A 92 -12.60 0.31 -4.64
N GLY A 93 -13.05 -0.30 -3.53
CA GLY A 93 -14.32 0.07 -2.89
C GLY A 93 -14.35 1.48 -2.27
N ASP A 94 -13.19 2.09 -2.00
CA ASP A 94 -13.10 3.48 -1.58
C ASP A 94 -13.20 4.41 -2.80
N VAL A 95 -12.57 4.03 -3.92
CA VAL A 95 -12.66 4.76 -5.19
C VAL A 95 -14.11 4.89 -5.65
N THR A 96 -14.90 3.80 -5.59
CA THR A 96 -16.30 3.79 -6.05
C THR A 96 -17.23 4.71 -5.26
N ARG A 97 -16.80 5.26 -4.13
CA ARG A 97 -17.59 6.25 -3.34
C ARG A 97 -17.43 7.68 -3.84
N HIS A 98 -16.49 7.92 -4.76
CA HIS A 98 -16.11 9.24 -5.26
C HIS A 98 -16.48 9.45 -6.73
N VAL A 99 -17.03 8.43 -7.40
CA VAL A 99 -17.38 8.44 -8.83
C VAL A 99 -18.87 8.20 -9.03
#